data_AF-A0A4Y7K1C3-F1
#
_entry.id   AF-A0A4Y7K1C3-F1
#
_cell.length_a   1.000
_cell.length_b   1.000
_cell.length_c   1.000
_cell.angle_alpha   90.00
_cell.angle_beta   90.00
_cell.angle_gamma   90.00
#
_symmetry.space_group_name_H-M   'P 1'
#
loop_
_entity.id
_entity.type
_entity.pdbx_description
1 polymer ?
#
loop_
_entity_poly.entity_id
_entity_poly.type
_entity_poly.pdbx_seq_one_letter_code
_entity_poly.pdbx_strand_id
1 'polypeptide(L)'
;MASVSKSSGGADTMMWQPQEDGVREICSLLQKQISPNSPLIWCRQQLQHFSQLPDFNNYLAYIIARAQGISVEIRQAAGLLLKNNLKSAYRLTSHSFQQYIKSEMLHSLGASNRHIRSTVGGVISVVVQQGGIVGWPELLQALVQCMDSNDLNHMEGAMDISITIT
;
A
#
# COMPACT_ATOMS: atom_id res chain seq x y z
N MET A 1 19.48 13.45 9.45
CA MET A 1 19.80 14.90 9.29
C MET A 1 18.51 15.66 9.49
N ALA A 2 18.46 16.46 10.55
CA ALA A 2 17.32 17.29 10.89
C ALA A 2 17.36 18.58 10.07
N SER A 3 16.20 19.09 9.67
CA SER A 3 16.02 20.52 9.46
C SER A 3 14.58 20.89 9.78
N VAL A 4 14.45 21.70 10.84
CA VAL A 4 13.25 22.45 11.18
C VAL A 4 13.15 23.64 10.24
N SER A 5 11.95 23.90 9.72
CA SER A 5 11.54 25.20 9.19
C SER A 5 10.12 25.48 9.67
N LYS A 6 9.94 26.63 10.33
CA LYS A 6 8.67 27.14 10.86
C LYS A 6 7.99 28.04 9.83
N SER A 7 6.70 27.83 9.59
CA SER A 7 5.68 28.84 9.20
C SER A 7 4.30 28.18 9.32
N SER A 8 3.53 28.47 10.38
CA SER A 8 2.44 29.47 10.43
C SER A 8 1.11 29.00 9.80
N GLY A 9 0.16 28.63 10.68
CA GLY A 9 -1.28 28.92 10.53
C GLY A 9 -2.07 28.18 9.45
N GLY A 10 -2.63 27.03 9.82
CA GLY A 10 -3.65 26.30 9.05
C GLY A 10 -3.57 24.81 9.41
N ALA A 11 -4.54 24.29 10.15
CA ALA A 11 -4.64 22.85 10.43
C ALA A 11 -5.13 22.13 9.17
N ASP A 12 -4.35 22.22 8.09
CA ASP A 12 -4.55 21.43 6.89
C ASP A 12 -4.00 20.03 7.17
N THR A 13 -4.87 19.05 6.93
CA THR A 13 -4.58 17.63 7.01
C THR A 13 -3.33 17.32 6.18
N MET A 14 -2.15 17.21 6.81
CA MET A 14 -0.91 16.86 6.13
C MET A 14 -1.06 15.46 5.51
N MET A 15 -1.51 15.42 4.26
CA MET A 15 -1.47 14.21 3.44
C MET A 15 0.01 13.88 3.23
N TRP A 16 0.40 12.69 3.69
CA TRP A 16 1.76 12.20 3.52
C TRP A 16 2.14 12.18 2.03
N GLN A 17 3.39 12.55 1.72
CA GLN A 17 3.93 12.52 0.36
C GLN A 17 5.22 11.72 0.32
N PRO A 18 5.45 10.91 -0.73
CA PRO A 18 6.66 10.12 -0.88
C PRO A 18 7.85 11.02 -1.21
N GLN A 19 9.00 10.79 -0.58
CA GLN A 19 10.27 11.33 -1.05
C GLN A 19 10.84 10.43 -2.14
N GLU A 20 11.25 11.00 -3.27
CA GLU A 20 11.75 10.22 -4.41
C GLU A 20 12.93 9.31 -4.05
N ASP A 21 13.85 9.82 -3.23
CA ASP A 21 15.03 9.06 -2.82
C ASP A 21 14.66 7.84 -1.98
N GLY A 22 13.69 7.97 -1.07
CA GLY A 22 13.16 6.86 -0.29
C GLY A 22 12.48 5.81 -1.16
N VAL A 23 11.69 6.24 -2.15
CA VAL A 23 11.07 5.32 -3.13
C VAL A 23 12.14 4.56 -3.91
N ARG A 24 13.17 5.25 -4.41
CA ARG A 24 14.28 4.64 -5.16
C ARG A 24 15.03 3.62 -4.31
N GLU A 25 15.34 3.96 -3.07
CA GLU A 25 16.06 3.08 -2.14
C GLU A 25 15.27 1.81 -1.83
N ILE A 26 13.99 1.94 -1.46
CA ILE A 26 13.11 0.80 -1.17
C ILE A 26 12.96 -0.08 -2.41
N CYS A 27 12.81 0.51 -3.60
CA CYS A 27 12.71 -0.24 -4.83
C CYS A 27 14.00 -0.99 -5.18
N SER A 28 15.17 -0.40 -4.93
CA SER A 28 16.47 -1.06 -5.08
C SER A 28 16.59 -2.27 -4.15
N LEU A 29 16.15 -2.15 -2.90
CA LEU A 29 16.12 -3.26 -1.94
C LEU A 29 15.16 -4.36 -2.38
N LEU A 30 13.93 -4.01 -2.76
CA LEU A 30 12.95 -4.98 -3.25
C LEU A 30 13.46 -5.71 -4.51
N GLN A 31 14.11 -5.01 -5.44
CA GLN A 31 14.73 -5.62 -6.62
C GLN A 31 15.82 -6.61 -6.22
N LYS A 32 16.70 -6.26 -5.27
CA LYS A 32 17.71 -7.18 -4.75
C LYS A 32 17.07 -8.40 -4.11
N GLN A 33 15.96 -8.26 -3.38
CA GLN A 33 15.28 -9.38 -2.76
C GLN A 33 14.71 -10.40 -3.78
N ILE A 34 14.31 -9.92 -4.96
CA ILE A 34 13.76 -10.77 -6.03
C ILE A 34 14.89 -11.45 -6.83
N SER A 35 16.07 -10.84 -6.90
CA SER A 35 17.20 -11.37 -7.66
C SER A 35 17.81 -12.64 -7.04
N PRO A 36 18.10 -13.68 -7.85
CA PRO A 36 18.54 -15.00 -7.35
C PRO A 36 19.94 -15.02 -6.73
N ASN A 37 20.80 -14.03 -7.01
CA ASN A 37 22.19 -13.98 -6.55
C ASN A 37 22.44 -12.94 -5.43
N SER A 38 21.37 -12.47 -4.79
CA SER A 38 21.48 -11.41 -3.77
C SER A 38 21.68 -11.97 -2.35
N PRO A 39 22.35 -11.23 -1.46
CA PRO A 39 22.42 -11.58 -0.04
C PRO A 39 21.05 -11.35 0.62
N LEU A 40 20.15 -12.31 0.49
CA LEU A 40 18.76 -12.24 0.96
C LEU A 40 18.63 -11.86 2.44
N ILE A 41 19.56 -12.33 3.28
CA ILE A 41 19.58 -12.05 4.73
C ILE A 41 19.82 -10.56 4.99
N TRP A 42 20.82 -9.97 4.33
CA TRP A 42 21.14 -8.55 4.48
C TRP A 42 19.99 -7.67 3.99
N CYS A 43 19.39 -8.01 2.85
CA CYS A 43 18.26 -7.27 2.31
C CYS A 43 17.03 -7.30 3.24
N ARG A 44 16.73 -8.46 3.84
CA ARG A 44 15.67 -8.58 4.84
C ARG A 44 15.95 -7.76 6.09
N GLN A 45 17.19 -7.74 6.57
CA GLN A 45 17.59 -6.92 7.71
C GLN A 45 17.42 -5.42 7.43
N GLN A 46 17.78 -4.96 6.23
CA GLN A 46 17.54 -3.56 5.84
C GLN A 46 16.05 -3.24 5.81
N LEU A 47 15.22 -4.07 5.18
CA LEU A 47 13.77 -3.87 5.16
C LEU A 47 13.15 -3.89 6.57
N GLN A 48 13.68 -4.72 7.48
CA GLN A 48 13.26 -4.74 8.89
C GLN A 48 13.67 -3.47 9.65
N HIS A 49 14.79 -2.84 9.28
CA HIS A 49 15.16 -1.54 9.81
C HIS A 49 14.17 -0.47 9.34
N PHE A 50 13.86 -0.45 8.04
CA PHE A 50 12.84 0.46 7.48
C PHE A 50 11.46 0.23 8.08
N SER A 51 11.08 -1.00 8.43
CA SER A 51 9.78 -1.28 9.06
C SER A 51 9.60 -0.66 10.45
N GLN A 52 10.67 -0.14 11.07
CA GLN A 52 10.58 0.64 12.31
C GLN A 52 10.15 2.09 12.04
N LEU A 53 10.26 2.56 10.79
CA LEU A 53 9.83 3.89 10.42
C LEU A 53 8.30 3.91 10.27
N PRO A 54 7.64 4.91 10.86
CA PRO A 54 6.18 4.92 10.94
C PRO A 54 5.52 5.15 9.57
N ASP A 55 6.23 5.77 8.62
CA ASP A 55 5.76 6.07 7.28
C ASP A 55 6.17 5.03 6.21
N PHE A 56 6.92 3.99 6.58
CA PHE A 56 7.37 2.96 5.66
C PHE A 56 6.21 2.27 4.93
N ASN A 57 5.11 2.01 5.63
CA ASN A 57 3.93 1.40 5.02
C ASN A 57 3.28 2.32 3.96
N ASN A 58 3.40 3.64 4.10
CA ASN A 58 2.92 4.59 3.09
C ASN A 58 3.80 4.55 1.84
N TYR A 59 5.11 4.41 1.98
CA TYR A 59 5.99 4.16 0.84
C TYR A 59 5.61 2.89 0.09
N LEU A 60 5.37 1.79 0.80
CA LEU A 60 4.96 0.54 0.15
C LEU A 60 3.60 0.68 -0.55
N ALA A 61 2.64 1.37 0.08
CA ALA A 61 1.33 1.67 -0.52
C ALA A 61 1.46 2.52 -1.79
N TYR A 62 2.30 3.55 -1.75
CA TYR A 62 2.61 4.38 -2.92
C TYR A 62 3.26 3.56 -4.04
N ILE A 63 4.22 2.70 -3.72
CA ILE A 63 4.93 1.87 -4.72
C ILE A 63 3.95 0.95 -5.45
N ILE A 64 3.09 0.23 -4.72
CA ILE A 64 2.12 -0.64 -5.37
C ILE A 64 1.06 0.15 -6.14
N ALA A 65 0.61 1.31 -5.64
CA ALA A 65 -0.51 2.05 -6.23
C ALA A 65 -0.10 2.95 -7.40
N ARG A 66 0.92 3.79 -7.22
CA ARG A 66 1.21 4.94 -8.09
C ARG A 66 2.57 4.90 -8.79
N ALA A 67 3.51 4.05 -8.37
CA ALA A 67 4.85 4.09 -8.94
C ALA A 67 4.86 3.61 -10.42
N GLN A 68 4.76 4.59 -11.32
CA GLN A 68 4.86 4.40 -12.76
C GLN A 68 6.32 4.14 -13.16
N GLY A 69 6.54 3.29 -14.17
CA GLY A 69 7.88 2.91 -14.62
C GLY A 69 8.60 1.87 -13.75
N ILE A 70 8.03 1.49 -12.60
CA ILE A 70 8.53 0.38 -11.78
C ILE A 70 7.92 -0.94 -12.26
N SER A 71 8.72 -2.00 -12.30
CA SER A 71 8.27 -3.32 -12.75
C SER A 71 7.15 -3.89 -11.87
N VAL A 72 6.29 -4.70 -12.47
CA VAL A 72 5.13 -5.30 -11.77
C VAL A 72 5.61 -6.16 -10.59
N GLU A 73 6.73 -6.87 -10.75
CA GLU A 73 7.32 -7.75 -9.74
C GLU A 73 7.73 -6.97 -8.48
N ILE A 74 8.37 -5.80 -8.65
CA ILE A 74 8.77 -4.94 -7.53
C ILE A 74 7.53 -4.36 -6.83
N ARG A 75 6.54 -3.90 -7.60
CA ARG A 75 5.28 -3.39 -7.06
C ARG A 75 4.51 -4.46 -6.27
N GLN A 76 4.49 -5.70 -6.76
CA GLN A 76 3.92 -6.82 -6.04
C GLN A 76 4.69 -7.15 -4.77
N ALA A 77 6.03 -7.18 -4.81
CA ALA A 77 6.84 -7.40 -3.62
C ALA A 77 6.58 -6.34 -2.55
N ALA A 78 6.41 -5.06 -2.95
CA ALA A 78 6.01 -3.98 -2.05
C ALA A 78 4.64 -4.24 -1.41
N GLY A 79 3.63 -4.61 -2.21
CA GLY A 79 2.29 -4.91 -1.70
C GLY A 79 2.24 -6.14 -0.78
N LEU A 80 3.01 -7.18 -1.08
CA LEU A 80 3.11 -8.36 -0.22
C LEU A 80 3.78 -8.03 1.12
N LEU A 81 4.83 -7.20 1.10
CA LEU A 81 5.47 -6.71 2.32
C LEU A 81 4.53 -5.82 3.13
N LEU A 82 3.80 -4.91 2.47
CA LEU A 82 2.77 -4.07 3.10
C LEU A 82 1.72 -4.94 3.79
N LYS A 83 1.16 -5.92 3.08
CA LYS A 83 0.17 -6.86 3.62
C LYS A 83 0.67 -7.53 4.91
N ASN A 84 1.91 -8.01 4.90
CA ASN A 84 2.51 -8.67 6.05
C ASN A 84 2.71 -7.70 7.24
N ASN A 85 3.16 -6.48 6.97
CA ASN A 85 3.34 -5.45 8.00
C ASN A 85 2.00 -5.05 8.64
N LEU A 86 0.96 -4.85 7.83
CA LEU A 86 -0.36 -4.47 8.35
C LEU A 86 -0.99 -5.58 9.19
N LYS A 87 -0.72 -6.86 8.87
CA LYS A 87 -1.26 -7.98 9.65
C LYS A 87 -0.88 -7.92 11.14
N SER A 88 0.32 -7.42 11.46
CA SER A 88 0.80 -7.29 12.85
C SER A 88 0.71 -5.87 13.40
N ALA A 89 0.88 -4.84 12.57
CA ALA A 89 1.07 -3.46 13.03
C ALA A 89 -0.05 -2.48 12.62
N TYR A 90 -1.11 -2.93 11.94
CA TYR A 90 -2.16 -2.01 11.47
C TYR A 90 -2.78 -1.20 12.60
N ARG A 91 -3.13 -1.84 13.72
CA ARG A 91 -3.73 -1.15 14.89
C ARG A 91 -2.79 -0.17 15.59
N LEU A 92 -1.47 -0.34 15.41
CA LEU A 92 -0.44 0.55 15.97
C LEU A 92 -0.12 1.71 15.02
N THR A 93 -0.54 1.61 13.75
CA THR A 93 -0.33 2.65 12.75
C THR A 93 -1.23 3.85 13.04
N SER A 94 -0.72 5.07 12.90
CA SER A 94 -1.49 6.29 13.11
C SER A 94 -2.69 6.36 12.15
N HIS A 95 -3.76 7.05 12.58
CA HIS A 95 -4.97 7.14 11.77
C HIS A 95 -4.73 7.81 10.40
N SER A 96 -3.87 8.84 10.35
CA SER A 96 -3.51 9.52 9.10
C SER A 96 -2.83 8.58 8.10
N PHE A 97 -1.97 7.67 8.57
CA PHE A 97 -1.30 6.69 7.70
C PHE A 97 -2.24 5.55 7.30
N GLN A 98 -3.14 5.11 8.19
CA GLN A 98 -4.19 4.18 7.82
C GLN A 98 -5.09 4.76 6.71
N GLN A 99 -5.50 6.03 6.83
CA GLN A 99 -6.30 6.72 5.82
C GLN A 99 -5.58 6.82 4.46
N TYR A 100 -4.29 7.16 4.47
CA TYR A 100 -3.48 7.19 3.25
C TYR A 100 -3.40 5.82 2.56
N ILE A 101 -3.12 4.76 3.33
CA ILE A 101 -3.08 3.40 2.78
C ILE A 101 -4.44 3.02 2.18
N LYS A 102 -5.53 3.30 2.89
CA LYS A 102 -6.89 3.05 2.39
C LYS A 102 -7.15 3.77 1.07
N SER A 103 -6.85 5.06 0.96
CA SER A 103 -7.08 5.81 -0.28
C SER A 103 -6.27 5.27 -1.46
N GLU A 104 -5.01 4.90 -1.24
CA GLU A 104 -4.16 4.31 -2.27
C GLU A 104 -4.65 2.93 -2.72
N MET A 105 -5.19 2.12 -1.79
CA MET A 105 -5.75 0.82 -2.12
C MET A 105 -7.05 0.96 -2.92
N LEU A 106 -7.94 1.88 -2.55
CA LEU A 106 -9.17 2.16 -3.32
C LEU A 106 -8.85 2.63 -4.74
N HIS A 107 -7.87 3.51 -4.89
CA HIS A 107 -7.41 3.97 -6.21
C HIS A 107 -6.91 2.83 -7.09
N SER A 108 -6.34 1.79 -6.48
CA SER A 108 -5.70 0.67 -7.19
C SER A 108 -6.61 -0.55 -7.40
N LEU A 109 -7.89 -0.47 -6.99
CA LEU A 109 -8.89 -1.52 -7.18
C LEU A 109 -9.05 -1.91 -8.65
N GLY A 110 -9.13 -0.91 -9.53
CA GLY A 110 -9.29 -1.06 -10.97
C GLY A 110 -7.98 -1.14 -11.77
N ALA A 111 -6.85 -1.42 -11.13
CA ALA A 111 -5.56 -1.46 -11.82
C ALA A 111 -5.62 -2.41 -13.04
N SER A 112 -5.09 -2.01 -14.21
CA SER A 112 -5.20 -2.84 -15.42
C SER A 112 -4.46 -4.18 -15.33
N ASN A 113 -3.44 -4.26 -14.45
CA ASN A 113 -2.67 -5.48 -14.25
C ASN A 113 -3.30 -6.37 -13.16
N ARG A 114 -3.72 -7.59 -13.54
CA ARG A 114 -4.34 -8.58 -12.64
C ARG A 114 -3.51 -8.91 -11.40
N HIS A 115 -2.19 -8.98 -11.54
CA HIS A 115 -1.29 -9.30 -10.44
C HIS A 115 -1.22 -8.17 -9.39
N ILE A 116 -1.27 -6.91 -9.84
CA ILE A 116 -1.41 -5.75 -8.96
C ILE A 116 -2.78 -5.77 -8.29
N ARG A 117 -3.88 -5.95 -9.04
CA ARG A 117 -5.24 -6.03 -8.46
C ARG A 117 -5.35 -7.09 -7.36
N SER A 118 -4.85 -8.30 -7.64
CA SER A 118 -4.88 -9.40 -6.66
C SER A 118 -4.07 -9.08 -5.40
N THR A 119 -2.91 -8.42 -5.56
CA THR A 119 -2.09 -8.01 -4.41
C THR A 119 -2.76 -6.91 -3.59
N VAL A 120 -3.36 -5.91 -4.25
CA VAL A 120 -4.17 -4.84 -3.63
C VAL A 120 -5.34 -5.44 -2.87
N GLY A 121 -6.09 -6.36 -3.48
CA GLY A 121 -7.18 -7.08 -2.81
C GLY A 121 -6.71 -7.77 -1.52
N GLY A 122 -5.56 -8.44 -1.55
CA GLY A 122 -4.97 -9.04 -0.35
C GLY A 122 -4.59 -8.04 0.75
N VAL A 123 -4.15 -6.82 0.40
CA VAL A 123 -3.91 -5.75 1.37
C VAL A 123 -5.23 -5.26 1.97
N ILE A 124 -6.24 -5.02 1.12
CA ILE A 124 -7.59 -4.60 1.54
C ILE A 124 -8.19 -5.60 2.52
N SER A 125 -8.11 -6.90 2.22
CA SER A 125 -8.61 -7.95 3.12
C SER A 125 -7.97 -7.89 4.50
N VAL A 126 -6.65 -7.66 4.58
CA VAL A 126 -5.96 -7.53 5.89
C VAL A 126 -6.42 -6.27 6.63
N VAL A 127 -6.59 -5.15 5.93
CA VAL A 127 -7.10 -3.90 6.54
C VAL A 127 -8.49 -4.12 7.11
N VAL A 128 -9.39 -4.77 6.36
CA VAL A 128 -10.76 -5.09 6.83
C VAL A 128 -10.72 -6.09 7.99
N GLN A 129 -9.88 -7.12 7.94
CA GLN A 129 -9.73 -8.09 9.04
C GLN A 129 -9.24 -7.42 10.34
N GLN A 130 -8.34 -6.43 10.24
CA GLN A 130 -7.77 -5.78 11.42
C GLN A 130 -8.62 -4.64 11.98
N GLY A 131 -9.24 -3.84 11.10
CA GLY A 131 -10.01 -2.65 11.44
C GLY A 131 -11.54 -2.80 11.38
N GLY A 132 -12.03 -3.91 10.84
CA GLY A 132 -13.46 -4.15 10.58
C GLY A 132 -13.99 -3.35 9.39
N ILE A 133 -15.03 -3.88 8.74
CA ILE A 133 -15.70 -3.20 7.61
C ILE A 133 -16.39 -1.90 8.04
N VAL A 134 -16.86 -1.84 9.30
CA VAL A 134 -17.47 -0.63 9.89
C VAL A 134 -16.45 0.51 9.99
N GLY A 135 -15.15 0.19 10.14
CA GLY A 135 -14.07 1.16 10.17
C GLY A 135 -13.64 1.65 8.78
N TRP A 136 -14.28 1.19 7.69
CA TRP A 136 -13.96 1.57 6.32
C TRP A 136 -15.20 1.53 5.39
N PRO A 137 -16.24 2.35 5.67
CA PRO A 137 -17.47 2.35 4.89
C PRO A 137 -17.27 2.72 3.41
N GLU A 138 -16.24 3.50 3.09
CA GLU A 138 -15.90 3.94 1.73
C GLU A 138 -15.53 2.75 0.83
N LEU A 139 -15.04 1.64 1.41
CA LEU A 139 -14.72 0.44 0.64
C LEU A 139 -15.97 -0.15 0.00
N LEU A 140 -17.08 -0.25 0.74
CA LEU A 140 -18.32 -0.82 0.19
C LEU A 140 -18.86 0.04 -0.96
N GLN A 141 -18.80 1.36 -0.81
CA GLN A 141 -19.20 2.29 -1.88
C GLN A 141 -18.33 2.12 -3.13
N ALA A 142 -17.01 2.03 -2.95
CA ALA A 142 -16.08 1.82 -4.06
C ALA A 142 -16.32 0.47 -4.76
N LEU A 143 -16.59 -0.61 -4.00
CA LEU A 143 -16.89 -1.93 -4.57
C LEU A 143 -18.17 -1.91 -5.40
N VAL A 144 -19.25 -1.30 -4.89
CA VAL A 144 -20.51 -1.14 -5.65
C VAL A 144 -20.28 -0.36 -6.94
N GLN A 145 -19.59 0.78 -6.86
CA GLN A 145 -19.27 1.59 -8.04
C GLN A 145 -18.43 0.82 -9.07
N CYS A 146 -17.48 0.01 -8.62
CA CYS A 146 -16.65 -0.81 -9.50
C CYS A 146 -17.47 -1.93 -10.18
N MET A 147 -18.43 -2.53 -9.49
CA MET A 147 -19.34 -3.53 -10.06
C MET A 147 -20.31 -2.93 -11.08
N ASP A 148 -20.76 -1.71 -10.84
CA ASP A 148 -21.65 -0.97 -11.75
C ASP A 148 -20.89 -0.36 -12.95
N SER A 149 -19.56 -0.38 -12.92
CA SER A 149 -18.73 0.15 -14.00
C SER A 149 -18.69 -0.78 -15.21
N ASN A 150 -18.55 -0.20 -16.40
CA ASN A 150 -18.42 -0.96 -17.65
C ASN A 150 -16.97 -1.43 -17.93
N ASP A 151 -16.06 -1.29 -16.96
CA ASP A 151 -14.67 -1.75 -17.07
C ASP A 151 -14.51 -3.10 -16.37
N LEU A 152 -14.19 -4.12 -17.17
CA LEU A 152 -13.96 -5.49 -16.70
C LEU A 152 -12.92 -5.56 -15.58
N ASN A 153 -11.89 -4.71 -15.58
CA ASN A 153 -10.87 -4.73 -14.54
C ASN A 153 -11.40 -4.26 -13.19
N HIS A 154 -12.29 -3.26 -13.20
CA HIS A 154 -12.96 -2.77 -12.01
C HIS A 154 -13.96 -3.81 -11.49
N MET A 155 -14.75 -4.41 -12.38
CA MET A 155 -15.70 -5.47 -12.01
C MET A 155 -15.00 -6.69 -11.40
N GLU A 156 -13.97 -7.23 -12.06
CA GLU A 156 -13.22 -8.38 -11.55
C GLU A 156 -12.56 -8.08 -10.19
N GLY A 157 -11.91 -6.92 -10.07
CA GLY A 157 -11.26 -6.52 -8.82
C GLY A 157 -12.26 -6.40 -7.66
N ALA A 158 -13.45 -5.85 -7.92
CA ALA A 158 -14.49 -5.75 -6.92
C ALA A 158 -15.10 -7.10 -6.53
N MET A 159 -15.31 -8.01 -7.50
CA MET A 159 -15.80 -9.37 -7.23
C MET A 159 -14.81 -10.17 -6.36
N ASP A 160 -13.52 -10.17 -6.72
CA ASP A 160 -12.48 -10.89 -5.98
C ASP A 160 -12.41 -10.43 -4.50
N ILE A 161 -12.56 -9.13 -4.26
CA ILE A 161 -12.54 -8.58 -2.90
C ILE A 161 -13.83 -8.89 -2.16
N SER A 162 -14.98 -8.77 -2.81
CA SER A 162 -16.29 -9.03 -2.19
C SER A 162 -16.40 -10.45 -1.66
N ILE A 163 -15.84 -11.42 -2.39
CA ILE A 163 -15.74 -12.83 -1.95
C ILE A 163 -14.82 -12.97 -0.73
N THR A 164 -13.76 -12.18 -0.64
CA THR A 164 -12.75 -12.31 0.42
C THR A 164 -13.14 -11.61 1.73
N ILE A 165 -14.03 -10.60 1.67
CA ILE A 165 -14.47 -9.83 2.85
C ILE A 165 -15.75 -10.37 3.52
N THR A 166 -16.46 -11.29 2.85
CA THR A 166 -17.66 -11.96 3.36
C THR A 166 -17.28 -13.20 4.16
#